data_AF-A0A355ERV9-F1
#
_entry.id   AF-A0A355ERV9-F1
#
_cell.length_a   1.000
_cell.length_b   1.000
_cell.length_c   1.000
_cell.angle_alpha   90.00
_cell.angle_beta   90.00
_cell.angle_gamma   90.00
#
_symmetry.space_group_name_H-M   'P 1'
#
loop_
_entity.id
_entity.type
_entity.pdbx_description
1 polymer ?
#
loop_
_entity_poly.entity_id
_entity_poly.type
_entity_poly.pdbx_seq_one_letter_code
_entity_poly.pdbx_strand_id
1 'polypeptide(L)'
;MLLRRSAVFVLCLALSSLSGVPLSAEEPSAAVERLKATVAALDPARDAAALGDAWLQLGLAYLKGMGNAQEALPAFLASAAVAPDPSSAWLWASVTAEALGRTAEAAAYRTRAVSPP
;
A
#
# COMPACT_ATOMS: atom_id res chain seq x y z
N MET A 1 -0.70 13.22 58.32
CA MET A 1 -2.04 13.24 57.70
C MET A 1 -1.89 13.77 56.28
N LEU A 2 -1.97 12.88 55.29
CA LEU A 2 -2.99 12.94 54.21
C LEU A 2 -2.93 14.25 53.41
N LEU A 3 -2.40 14.29 52.18
CA LEU A 3 -3.16 13.85 51.02
C LEU A 3 -2.24 13.51 49.81
N ARG A 4 -2.34 12.26 49.36
CA ARG A 4 -2.13 11.86 47.96
C ARG A 4 -3.13 12.63 47.09
N ARG A 5 -2.69 13.24 45.99
CA ARG A 5 -3.40 13.19 44.69
C ARG A 5 -2.59 13.85 43.57
N SER A 6 -2.37 13.07 42.51
CA SER A 6 -2.20 13.51 41.13
C SER A 6 -0.79 13.86 40.64
N ALA A 7 0.14 12.92 40.79
CA ALA A 7 1.38 12.81 40.02
C ALA A 7 1.16 12.38 38.54
N VAL A 8 0.05 12.77 37.89
CA VAL A 8 -0.28 12.32 36.52
C VAL A 8 -0.57 13.47 35.55
N PHE A 9 -0.76 14.72 36.02
CA PHE A 9 -1.13 15.83 35.14
C PHE A 9 0.05 16.71 34.66
N VAL A 10 1.29 16.35 35.01
CA VAL A 10 2.50 17.07 34.59
C VAL A 10 3.16 16.42 33.34
N LEU A 11 2.56 15.39 32.75
CA LEU A 11 3.13 14.66 31.60
C LEU A 11 2.35 14.82 30.28
N CYS A 12 1.75 15.99 30.01
CA CYS A 12 1.04 16.23 28.75
C CYS A 12 1.37 17.56 28.05
N LEU A 13 2.38 18.31 28.50
CA LEU A 13 2.72 19.63 27.92
C LEU A 13 4.17 19.76 27.41
N ALA A 14 4.81 18.68 26.94
CA ALA A 14 6.18 18.79 26.43
C ALA A 14 6.59 17.84 25.31
N LEU A 15 5.67 17.36 24.46
CA LEU A 15 6.05 16.56 23.27
C LEU A 15 5.48 17.05 21.93
N SER A 16 4.76 18.16 21.89
CA SER A 16 4.29 18.76 20.62
C SER A 16 5.33 19.68 19.96
N SER A 17 6.56 19.75 20.48
CA SER A 17 7.62 20.64 19.98
C SER A 17 8.89 19.89 19.56
N LEU A 18 8.75 18.67 19.03
CA LEU A 18 9.85 17.95 18.40
C LEU A 18 9.52 17.62 16.94
N SER A 19 9.38 18.65 16.12
CA SER A 19 9.48 18.58 14.65
C SER A 19 10.93 18.29 14.22
N GLY A 20 11.48 17.22 14.77
CA GLY A 20 12.79 16.65 14.45
C GLY A 20 12.62 15.25 13.90
N VAL A 21 11.65 15.05 13.01
CA VAL A 21 11.55 13.80 12.25
C VAL A 21 12.68 13.82 11.23
N PRO A 22 13.62 12.86 11.27
CA PRO A 22 14.61 12.75 10.22
C PRO A 22 13.89 12.42 8.90
N LEU A 23 14.02 13.31 7.92
CA LEU A 23 13.68 13.11 6.50
C LEU A 23 14.51 11.96 5.92
N SER A 24 14.26 10.71 6.30
CA SER A 24 15.02 9.56 5.75
C SER A 24 14.22 8.30 5.49
N ALA A 25 12.92 8.30 5.74
CA ALA A 25 11.97 7.44 5.04
C ALA A 25 10.65 8.20 4.97
N GLU A 26 10.10 8.39 3.78
CA GLU A 26 8.68 8.76 3.68
C GLU A 26 7.87 7.81 4.58
N GLU A 27 7.05 8.35 5.47
CA GLU A 27 6.11 7.54 6.25
C GLU A 27 5.28 6.70 5.25
N PRO A 28 5.22 5.37 5.38
CA PRO A 28 4.56 4.50 4.40
C PRO A 28 3.10 4.88 4.12
N SER A 29 2.43 5.48 5.11
CA SER A 29 1.07 6.02 5.00
C SER A 29 0.97 7.23 4.07
N ALA A 30 1.94 8.14 4.11
CA ALA A 30 1.97 9.32 3.25
C ALA A 30 2.18 8.94 1.78
N ALA A 31 3.01 7.93 1.51
CA ALA A 31 3.20 7.38 0.17
C ALA A 31 1.88 6.81 -0.38
N VAL A 32 1.15 6.05 0.43
CA VAL A 32 -0.16 5.49 0.02
C VAL A 32 -1.19 6.57 -0.27
N GLU A 33 -1.31 7.61 0.55
CA GLU A 33 -2.28 8.67 0.28
C GLU A 33 -1.94 9.44 -1.00
N ARG A 34 -0.67 9.68 -1.29
CA ARG A 34 -0.27 10.28 -2.58
C ARG A 34 -0.59 9.37 -3.76
N LEU A 35 -0.27 8.08 -3.66
CA LEU A 35 -0.56 7.11 -4.71
C LEU A 35 -2.07 6.97 -4.96
N LYS A 36 -2.89 6.99 -3.89
CA LYS A 36 -4.36 7.03 -3.99
C LYS A 36 -4.86 8.28 -4.71
N ALA A 37 -4.29 9.44 -4.41
CA ALA A 37 -4.62 10.67 -5.13
C ALA A 37 -4.23 10.58 -6.61
N THR A 38 -3.06 10.00 -6.91
CA THR A 38 -2.60 9.80 -8.30
C THR A 38 -3.54 8.89 -9.08
N VAL A 39 -3.90 7.71 -8.56
CA VAL A 39 -4.81 6.79 -9.28
C VAL A 39 -6.21 7.39 -9.47
N ALA A 40 -6.65 8.28 -8.57
CA ALA A 40 -7.92 8.98 -8.69
C ALA A 40 -7.91 10.10 -9.75
N ALA A 41 -6.74 10.63 -10.08
CA ALA A 41 -6.58 11.73 -11.03
C ALA A 41 -6.37 11.27 -12.48
N LEU A 42 -5.87 10.05 -12.69
CA LEU A 42 -5.55 9.50 -14.00
C LEU A 42 -6.78 8.95 -14.72
N ASP A 43 -6.84 9.14 -16.03
CA ASP A 43 -7.92 8.64 -16.88
C ASP A 43 -7.53 7.27 -17.46
N PRO A 44 -8.28 6.18 -17.19
CA PRO A 44 -7.95 4.86 -17.72
C PRO A 44 -7.85 4.78 -19.26
N ALA A 45 -8.58 5.61 -19.99
CA ALA A 45 -8.57 5.60 -21.45
C ALA A 45 -7.37 6.34 -22.06
N ARG A 46 -6.80 7.32 -21.33
CA ARG A 46 -5.69 8.15 -21.80
C ARG A 46 -4.36 7.77 -21.18
N ASP A 47 -4.39 7.29 -19.95
CA ASP A 47 -3.23 7.12 -19.08
C ASP A 47 -3.03 5.67 -18.64
N ALA A 48 -3.55 4.68 -19.39
CA ALA A 48 -3.58 3.26 -19.01
C ALA A 48 -2.25 2.72 -18.45
N ALA A 49 -1.12 3.06 -19.09
CA ALA A 49 0.21 2.68 -18.64
C ALA A 49 0.56 3.30 -17.27
N ALA A 50 0.43 4.63 -17.14
CA ALA A 50 0.73 5.34 -15.90
C ALA A 50 -0.22 4.95 -14.76
N LEU A 51 -1.50 4.68 -15.08
CA LEU A 51 -2.49 4.21 -14.13
C LEU A 51 -2.15 2.79 -13.64
N GLY A 52 -1.74 1.91 -14.56
CA GLY A 52 -1.25 0.57 -14.22
C GLY A 52 -0.05 0.61 -13.27
N ASP A 53 0.93 1.47 -13.56
CA ASP A 53 2.10 1.68 -12.70
C ASP A 53 1.72 2.26 -11.34
N ALA A 54 0.83 3.27 -11.30
CA ALA A 54 0.39 3.87 -10.06
C ALA A 54 -0.34 2.86 -9.15
N TRP A 55 -1.20 2.02 -9.71
CA TRP A 55 -1.82 0.91 -8.98
C TRP A 55 -0.81 -0.12 -8.48
N LEU A 56 0.19 -0.46 -9.30
CA LEU A 56 1.26 -1.38 -8.91
C LEU A 56 2.05 -0.84 -7.72
N GLN A 57 2.43 0.43 -7.76
CA GLN A 57 3.13 1.09 -6.66
C GLN A 57 2.27 1.19 -5.40
N LEU A 58 0.97 1.46 -5.55
CA LEU A 58 0.03 1.48 -4.42
C LEU A 58 -0.04 0.10 -3.74
N GLY A 59 -0.13 -0.98 -4.52
CA GLY A 59 -0.09 -2.34 -3.98
C GLY A 59 1.21 -2.65 -3.26
N LEU A 60 2.36 -2.23 -3.82
CA LEU A 60 3.67 -2.38 -3.17
C LEU A 60 3.78 -1.59 -1.86
N ALA A 61 3.23 -0.38 -1.82
CA ALA A 61 3.23 0.45 -0.62
C ALA A 61 2.38 -0.18 0.49
N TYR A 62 1.21 -0.75 0.16
CA TYR A 62 0.43 -1.54 1.12
C TYR A 62 1.18 -2.78 1.60
N LEU A 63 1.70 -3.59 0.67
CA LEU A 63 2.31 -4.88 1.01
C LEU A 63 3.63 -4.72 1.77
N LYS A 64 4.57 -3.93 1.23
CA LYS A 64 5.92 -3.79 1.77
C LYS A 64 6.03 -2.68 2.80
N GLY A 65 5.29 -1.58 2.60
CA GLY A 65 5.32 -0.42 3.49
C GLY A 65 4.45 -0.61 4.74
N MET A 66 3.28 -1.22 4.60
CA MET A 66 2.33 -1.40 5.71
C MET A 66 2.12 -2.86 6.15
N GLY A 67 2.68 -3.83 5.43
CA GLY A 67 2.42 -5.26 5.71
C GLY A 67 0.97 -5.66 5.44
N ASN A 68 0.22 -4.85 4.71
CA ASN A 68 -1.21 -5.02 4.56
C ASN A 68 -1.57 -5.70 3.23
N ALA A 69 -1.56 -7.03 3.26
CA ALA A 69 -1.86 -7.84 2.09
C ALA A 69 -3.32 -7.75 1.62
N GLN A 70 -4.27 -7.43 2.53
CA GLN A 70 -5.69 -7.32 2.19
C GLN A 70 -5.96 -6.15 1.24
N GLU A 71 -5.30 -5.01 1.46
CA GLU A 71 -5.40 -3.81 0.63
C GLU A 71 -4.44 -3.83 -0.57
N ALA A 72 -3.33 -4.57 -0.47
CA ALA A 72 -2.40 -4.71 -1.58
C ALA A 72 -2.99 -5.51 -2.76
N LEU A 73 -3.71 -6.60 -2.47
CA LEU A 73 -4.27 -7.47 -3.50
C LEU A 73 -5.18 -6.72 -4.51
N PRO A 74 -6.21 -5.96 -4.09
CA PRO A 74 -7.06 -5.24 -5.03
C PRO A 74 -6.30 -4.19 -5.85
N ALA A 75 -5.24 -3.56 -5.29
CA ALA A 75 -4.40 -2.63 -6.05
C ALA A 75 -3.61 -3.35 -7.17
N PHE A 76 -3.05 -4.53 -6.90
CA PHE A 76 -2.39 -5.33 -7.94
C PHE A 76 -3.37 -5.82 -9.01
N LEU A 77 -4.57 -6.23 -8.63
CA LEU A 77 -5.61 -6.63 -9.58
C LEU A 77 -6.06 -5.46 -10.46
N ALA A 78 -6.19 -4.25 -9.89
CA ALA A 78 -6.50 -3.05 -10.64
C ALA A 78 -5.37 -2.70 -11.63
N SER A 79 -4.12 -2.80 -11.21
CA SER A 79 -2.95 -2.63 -12.10
C SER A 79 -3.02 -3.62 -13.27
N ALA A 80 -3.22 -4.91 -12.99
CA ALA A 80 -3.29 -5.95 -14.00
C ALA A 80 -4.45 -5.79 -14.99
N ALA A 81 -5.52 -5.07 -14.62
CA ALA A 81 -6.67 -4.83 -15.47
C ALA A 81 -6.46 -3.70 -16.49
N VAL A 82 -5.54 -2.78 -16.23
CA VAL A 82 -5.32 -1.58 -17.08
C VAL A 82 -3.92 -1.52 -17.69
N ALA A 83 -2.94 -2.21 -17.11
CA ALA A 83 -1.56 -2.18 -17.57
C ALA A 83 -1.42 -2.85 -18.95
N PRO A 84 -0.70 -2.23 -19.91
CA PRO A 84 -0.38 -2.86 -21.19
C PRO A 84 0.45 -4.15 -21.05
N ASP A 85 1.29 -4.22 -20.02
CA ASP A 85 2.00 -5.44 -19.61
C ASP A 85 1.67 -5.77 -18.15
N PRO A 86 0.68 -6.64 -17.90
CA PRO A 86 0.21 -6.94 -16.55
C PRO A 86 1.04 -8.03 -15.85
N SER A 87 2.11 -8.55 -16.47
CA SER A 87 2.85 -9.72 -15.97
C SER A 87 3.36 -9.50 -14.54
N SER A 88 3.93 -8.32 -14.27
CA SER A 88 4.40 -7.94 -12.92
C SER A 88 3.26 -7.83 -11.92
N ALA A 89 2.14 -7.23 -12.33
CA ALA A 89 0.97 -7.06 -11.47
C ALA A 89 0.34 -8.42 -11.10
N TRP A 90 0.23 -9.35 -12.05
CA TRP A 90 -0.22 -10.72 -11.78
C TRP A 90 0.73 -11.48 -10.87
N LEU A 91 2.04 -11.31 -11.02
CA LEU A 91 3.02 -11.92 -10.14
C LEU A 91 2.85 -11.42 -8.70
N TRP A 92 2.75 -10.11 -8.50
CA TRP A 92 2.52 -9.54 -7.16
C TRP A 92 1.15 -9.92 -6.59
N ALA A 93 0.09 -9.97 -7.40
CA ALA A 93 -1.21 -10.48 -6.98
C ALA A 93 -1.12 -11.94 -6.52
N SER A 94 -0.34 -12.78 -7.22
CA SER A 94 -0.13 -14.18 -6.83
C SER A 94 0.56 -14.30 -5.46
N VAL A 95 1.66 -13.57 -5.25
CA VAL A 95 2.40 -13.55 -3.98
C VAL A 95 1.51 -13.05 -2.84
N THR A 96 0.74 -12.01 -3.10
CA THR A 96 -0.18 -11.43 -2.10
C THR A 96 -1.30 -12.40 -1.74
N ALA A 97 -1.86 -13.10 -2.73
CA ALA A 97 -2.88 -14.13 -2.50
C ALA A 97 -2.33 -15.30 -1.66
N GLU A 98 -1.08 -15.73 -1.87
CA GLU A 98 -0.42 -16.74 -1.02
C GLU A 98 -0.28 -16.25 0.42
N ALA A 99 0.14 -15.01 0.63
CA ALA A 99 0.25 -14.41 1.96
C ALA A 99 -1.11 -14.35 2.69
N LEU A 100 -2.21 -14.28 1.93
CA LEU A 100 -3.59 -14.32 2.45
C LEU A 100 -4.14 -15.76 2.60
N GLY A 101 -3.37 -16.80 2.29
CA GLY A 101 -3.81 -18.20 2.33
C GLY A 101 -4.73 -18.61 1.18
N ARG A 102 -4.86 -17.78 0.13
CA ARG A 102 -5.72 -18.01 -1.05
C ARG A 102 -4.96 -18.75 -2.14
N THR A 103 -4.57 -19.99 -1.87
CA THR A 103 -3.67 -20.79 -2.71
C THR A 103 -4.19 -21.04 -4.13
N ALA A 104 -5.49 -21.29 -4.29
CA ALA A 104 -6.11 -21.52 -5.60
C ALA A 104 -6.05 -20.27 -6.50
N GLU A 105 -6.37 -19.09 -5.93
CA GLU A 105 -6.27 -17.81 -6.64
C GLU A 105 -4.82 -17.49 -7.02
N ALA A 106 -3.88 -17.71 -6.09
CA ALA A 106 -2.47 -17.49 -6.35
C ALA A 106 -1.95 -18.30 -7.53
N ALA A 107 -2.31 -19.58 -7.63
CA ALA A 107 -1.93 -20.43 -8.76
C ALA A 107 -2.49 -19.88 -10.08
N ALA A 108 -3.77 -19.44 -10.08
CA ALA A 108 -4.38 -18.83 -11.26
C ALA A 108 -3.67 -17.53 -11.67
N TYR A 109 -3.34 -16.65 -10.72
CA TYR A 109 -2.60 -15.41 -10.99
C TYR A 109 -1.19 -15.68 -11.51
N ARG A 110 -0.49 -16.69 -10.98
CA ARG A 110 0.83 -17.10 -11.46
C ARG A 110 0.78 -17.58 -12.91
N THR A 111 -0.25 -18.34 -13.29
CA THR A 111 -0.45 -18.74 -14.70
C THR A 111 -0.65 -17.52 -15.62
N ARG A 112 -1.44 -16.53 -15.18
CA ARG A 112 -1.62 -15.28 -15.93
C ARG A 112 -0.35 -14.45 -16.04
N ALA A 113 0.53 -14.50 -15.03
CA ALA A 113 1.79 -13.76 -15.06
C ALA A 113 2.77 -14.27 -16.13
N VAL A 114 2.75 -15.57 -16.44
CA VAL A 114 3.64 -16.19 -17.46
C VAL A 114 3.01 -16.26 -18.85
N SER A 115 1.69 -16.08 -18.93
CA SER A 115 0.93 -16.05 -20.17
C SER A 115 -0.12 -14.94 -20.05
N PRO A 116 0.29 -13.66 -20.12
CA PRO A 116 -0.63 -12.54 -20.03
C PRO A 116 -1.64 -12.56 -21.19
N PRO A 117 -2.88 -12.10 -20.94
CA PRO A 117 -3.94 -12.08 -21.95
C PRO A 117 -3.66 -11.09 -23.09
#